data_AF-A0AAV4AY95-F1
#
_entry.id   AF-A0AAV4AY95-F1
#
_cell.length_a   1.000
_cell.length_b   1.000
_cell.length_c   1.000
_cell.angle_alpha   90.00
_cell.angle_beta   90.00
_cell.angle_gamma   90.00
#
_symmetry.space_group_name_H-M   'P 1'
#
loop_
_entity.id
_entity.type
_entity.pdbx_description
1 polymer ?
#
loop_
_entity_poly.entity_id
_entity_poly.type
_entity_poly.pdbx_seq_one_letter_code
_entity_poly.pdbx_strand_id
1 'polypeptide(L)'
;MIERDHKRFLKYGKGKQVNAKRFHNCKRVPLLQLDTSQVVPPYLHILLGITLRHHNMLEDDSHSIDLMLGQAFSKPDSLFETGKHSPDFDEYVRKNAEKLELEERISYLEGCVAFAELEGQETEEYVRELRECQAEVDSFLIEDFAKGKGPIYMSLESVLEASGIVPQAYHSRSFIGNHCHKYMSENVYTNITKHVVSYTARLTTDQNIIDRAYFLREKFDALNRSFATVHSLISHTHKIDPSMFDTIASQISSYLHIYRQHSHNTITPKLHMLEHHRLPFIKKWGFGLGLLGEQRGEMIHATIAKIERRMVGIRNKGKQIKAIVETYRLQNAPTLKTLTEHKTKKRKKQNK
;
A
#
# COMPACT_ATOMS: atom_id res chain seq x y z
N MET A 1 17.82 3.06 -29.92
CA MET A 1 17.59 4.21 -29.00
C MET A 1 18.48 4.14 -27.77
N ILE A 2 18.47 3.04 -27.01
CA ILE A 2 19.25 2.84 -25.78
C ILE A 2 20.78 3.00 -25.99
N GLU A 3 21.36 2.40 -27.05
CA GLU A 3 22.80 2.56 -27.33
C GLU A 3 23.19 4.02 -27.60
N ARG A 4 22.33 4.76 -28.29
CA ARG A 4 22.54 6.19 -28.57
C ARG A 4 22.57 6.98 -27.26
N ASP A 5 21.62 6.70 -26.37
CA ASP A 5 21.54 7.40 -25.09
C ASP A 5 22.68 7.01 -24.14
N HIS A 6 23.13 5.75 -24.17
CA HIS A 6 24.33 5.33 -23.46
C HIS A 6 25.60 6.03 -23.98
N LYS A 7 25.78 6.09 -25.32
CA LYS A 7 26.89 6.81 -25.94
C LYS A 7 26.86 8.31 -25.56
N ARG A 8 25.67 8.93 -25.53
CA ARG A 8 25.49 10.31 -25.07
C ARG A 8 25.79 10.47 -23.58
N PHE A 9 25.41 9.50 -22.75
CA PHE A 9 25.72 9.50 -21.32
C PHE A 9 27.23 9.42 -21.06
N LEU A 10 27.95 8.57 -21.80
CA LEU A 10 29.41 8.49 -21.71
C LEU A 10 30.07 9.78 -22.20
N LYS A 11 29.66 10.29 -23.38
CA LYS A 11 30.27 11.47 -24.02
C LYS A 11 29.95 12.78 -23.29
N TYR A 12 28.68 13.07 -23.06
CA TYR A 12 28.23 14.36 -22.52
C TYR A 12 27.95 14.30 -21.02
N GLY A 13 27.50 13.15 -20.51
CA GLY A 13 27.31 12.92 -19.07
C GLY A 13 28.60 12.57 -18.33
N LYS A 14 29.71 12.32 -19.06
CA LYS A 14 31.02 11.89 -18.55
C LYS A 14 30.95 10.60 -17.71
N GLY A 15 29.95 9.75 -17.95
CA GLY A 15 29.71 8.54 -17.15
C GLY A 15 29.30 8.78 -15.69
N LYS A 16 29.07 10.03 -15.27
CA LYS A 16 28.74 10.35 -13.87
C LYS A 16 27.27 10.07 -13.59
N GLN A 17 26.98 9.25 -12.56
CA GLN A 17 25.61 8.81 -12.26
C GLN A 17 24.60 9.96 -12.07
N VAL A 18 25.04 11.08 -11.47
CA VAL A 18 24.21 12.29 -11.27
C VAL A 18 23.65 12.84 -12.58
N ASN A 19 24.37 12.63 -13.69
CA ASN A 19 23.97 13.12 -15.01
C ASN A 19 23.06 12.14 -15.77
N ALA A 20 22.88 10.90 -15.28
CA ALA A 20 22.15 9.85 -15.98
C ALA A 20 20.69 10.24 -16.28
N LYS A 21 20.08 11.05 -15.41
CA LYS A 21 18.71 11.56 -15.60
C LYS A 21 18.52 12.30 -16.93
N ARG A 22 19.56 12.96 -17.44
CA ARG A 22 19.54 13.68 -18.74
C ARG A 22 19.62 12.76 -19.97
N PHE A 23 19.82 11.46 -19.75
CA PHE A 23 20.00 10.45 -20.80
C PHE A 23 19.12 9.23 -20.54
N HIS A 24 17.86 9.47 -20.14
CA HIS A 24 16.86 8.43 -19.84
C HIS A 24 17.36 7.37 -18.84
N ASN A 25 18.24 7.75 -17.92
CA ASN A 25 18.89 6.87 -16.96
C ASN A 25 19.65 5.69 -17.60
N CYS A 26 20.09 5.82 -18.85
CA CYS A 26 20.79 4.79 -19.61
C CYS A 26 22.27 4.65 -19.20
N LYS A 27 22.51 4.14 -17.98
CA LYS A 27 23.85 4.02 -17.39
C LYS A 27 24.71 2.93 -18.02
N ARG A 28 24.11 1.92 -18.67
CA ARG A 28 24.79 0.78 -19.29
C ARG A 28 24.04 0.34 -20.54
N VAL A 29 24.75 -0.27 -21.49
CA VAL A 29 24.11 -1.04 -22.56
C VAL A 29 23.51 -2.31 -21.95
N PRO A 30 22.29 -2.72 -22.31
CA PRO A 30 21.73 -4.00 -21.90
C PRO A 30 22.68 -5.14 -22.27
N LEU A 31 22.88 -6.07 -21.33
CA LEU A 31 23.70 -7.27 -21.57
C LEU A 31 23.10 -8.13 -22.69
N LEU A 32 21.76 -8.14 -22.78
CA LEU A 32 21.00 -8.85 -23.79
C LEU A 32 20.26 -7.82 -24.64
N GLN A 33 20.52 -7.83 -25.95
CA GLN A 33 19.77 -7.06 -26.92
C GLN A 33 18.53 -7.85 -27.32
N LEU A 34 17.44 -7.65 -26.57
CA LEU A 34 16.16 -8.28 -26.84
C LEU A 34 15.20 -7.25 -27.42
N ASP A 35 14.37 -7.67 -28.37
CA ASP A 35 13.23 -6.87 -28.78
C ASP A 35 12.28 -6.75 -27.57
N THR A 36 11.85 -5.53 -27.26
CA THR A 36 10.84 -5.25 -26.24
C THR A 36 9.56 -6.09 -26.42
N SER A 37 9.23 -6.47 -27.66
CA SER A 37 8.09 -7.34 -27.97
C SER A 37 8.25 -8.79 -27.48
N GLN A 38 9.47 -9.18 -27.09
CA GLN A 38 9.83 -10.46 -26.47
C GLN A 38 9.95 -10.35 -24.94
N VAL A 39 9.81 -9.15 -24.38
CA VAL A 39 9.86 -8.94 -22.94
C VAL A 39 8.45 -9.05 -22.39
N VAL A 40 8.23 -10.09 -21.58
CA VAL A 40 7.00 -10.24 -20.81
C VAL A 40 6.92 -9.10 -19.80
N PRO A 41 5.81 -8.35 -19.76
CA PRO A 41 5.71 -7.34 -18.75
C PRO A 41 5.62 -8.02 -17.36
N PRO A 42 6.28 -7.48 -16.31
CA PRO A 42 6.52 -8.18 -15.03
C PRO A 42 5.26 -8.21 -14.15
N TYR A 43 4.39 -9.21 -14.32
CA TYR A 43 3.04 -9.15 -13.76
C TYR A 43 3.00 -9.23 -12.24
N LEU A 44 3.84 -10.09 -11.62
CA LEU A 44 3.90 -10.17 -10.16
C LEU A 44 4.29 -8.80 -9.57
N HIS A 45 5.27 -8.11 -10.16
CA HIS A 45 5.59 -6.76 -9.71
C HIS A 45 4.51 -5.70 -9.97
N ILE A 46 3.64 -5.88 -10.97
CA ILE A 46 2.46 -5.02 -11.11
C ILE A 46 1.48 -5.27 -9.97
N LEU A 47 1.15 -6.54 -9.72
CA LEU A 47 0.25 -6.92 -8.64
C LEU A 47 0.75 -6.38 -7.29
N LEU A 48 2.03 -6.64 -6.96
CA LEU A 48 2.68 -6.14 -5.75
C LEU A 48 2.58 -4.62 -5.64
N GLY A 49 2.95 -3.90 -6.71
CA GLY A 49 2.98 -2.44 -6.71
C GLY A 49 1.60 -1.80 -6.59
N ILE A 50 0.59 -2.37 -7.26
CA ILE A 50 -0.78 -1.84 -7.22
C ILE A 50 -1.45 -2.16 -5.90
N THR A 51 -1.38 -3.40 -5.40
CA THR A 51 -1.94 -3.76 -4.08
C THR A 51 -1.32 -2.91 -2.98
N LEU A 52 0.02 -2.77 -2.96
CA LEU A 52 0.69 -1.91 -1.99
C LEU A 52 0.22 -0.46 -2.10
N ARG A 53 0.06 0.06 -3.32
CA ARG A 53 -0.45 1.43 -3.52
C ARG A 53 -1.87 1.60 -2.98
N HIS A 54 -2.77 0.66 -3.25
CA HIS A 54 -4.14 0.71 -2.72
C HIS A 54 -4.13 0.69 -1.20
N HIS A 55 -3.33 -0.19 -0.60
CA HIS A 55 -3.24 -0.30 0.85
C HIS A 55 -2.65 0.96 1.49
N ASN A 56 -1.60 1.54 0.92
CA ASN A 56 -1.02 2.77 1.45
C ASN A 56 -2.03 3.92 1.39
N MET A 57 -2.79 4.03 0.29
CA MET A 57 -3.87 5.03 0.17
C MET A 57 -4.98 4.79 1.20
N LEU A 58 -5.34 3.53 1.46
CA LEU A 58 -6.31 3.17 2.50
C LEU A 58 -5.81 3.62 3.88
N GLU A 59 -4.56 3.30 4.21
CA GLU A 59 -3.95 3.71 5.46
C GLU A 59 -3.85 5.24 5.60
N ASP A 60 -3.60 5.97 4.51
CA ASP A 60 -3.58 7.44 4.51
C ASP A 60 -4.98 8.01 4.83
N ASP A 61 -6.03 7.48 4.20
CA ASP A 61 -7.40 7.88 4.48
C ASP A 61 -7.85 7.46 5.90
N SER A 62 -7.41 6.29 6.39
CA SER A 62 -7.65 5.85 7.77
C SER A 62 -6.96 6.76 8.80
N HIS A 63 -5.76 7.23 8.51
CA HIS A 63 -5.06 8.18 9.37
C HIS A 63 -5.79 9.52 9.43
N SER A 64 -6.38 9.99 8.32
CA SER A 64 -7.26 11.17 8.33
C SER A 64 -8.47 10.99 9.26
N ILE A 65 -9.05 9.78 9.34
CA ILE A 65 -10.12 9.48 10.32
C ILE A 65 -9.56 9.51 11.74
N ASP A 66 -8.36 8.96 11.98
CA ASP A 66 -7.72 9.01 13.30
C ASP A 66 -7.49 10.46 13.77
N LEU A 67 -7.08 11.38 12.89
CA LEU A 67 -6.92 12.81 13.23
C LEU A 67 -8.25 13.45 13.65
N MET A 68 -9.35 13.14 12.95
CA MET A 68 -10.69 13.61 13.29
C MET A 68 -11.17 13.02 14.63
N LEU A 69 -10.90 11.74 14.88
CA LEU A 69 -11.21 11.11 16.16
C LEU A 69 -10.43 11.77 17.30
N GLY A 70 -9.15 12.07 17.09
CA GLY A 70 -8.33 12.76 18.08
C GLY A 70 -8.93 14.11 18.48
N GLN A 71 -9.40 14.89 17.51
CA GLN A 71 -10.08 16.17 17.77
C GLN A 71 -11.44 15.98 18.48
N ALA A 72 -12.20 14.95 18.11
CA ALA A 72 -13.48 14.66 18.74
C ALA A 72 -13.32 14.22 20.20
N PHE A 73 -12.26 13.48 20.53
CA PHE A 73 -11.95 13.02 21.88
C PHE A 73 -11.40 14.10 22.79
N SER A 74 -10.99 15.23 22.24
CA SER A 74 -10.60 16.40 23.03
C SER A 74 -11.77 17.10 23.71
N LYS A 75 -13.02 16.76 23.33
CA LYS A 75 -14.23 17.35 23.91
C LYS A 75 -14.52 16.72 25.29
N PRO A 76 -14.91 17.53 26.31
CA PRO A 76 -15.13 17.06 27.69
C PRO A 76 -16.16 15.93 27.83
N ASP A 77 -17.18 15.91 26.96
CA ASP A 77 -18.27 14.92 26.99
C ASP A 77 -17.95 13.60 26.23
N SER A 78 -16.71 13.41 25.78
CA SER A 78 -16.34 12.22 25.01
C SER A 78 -16.22 10.97 25.91
N LEU A 79 -17.32 10.23 26.05
CA LEU A 79 -17.39 8.98 26.84
C LEU A 79 -16.93 7.73 26.06
N PHE A 80 -16.07 7.89 25.07
CA PHE A 80 -15.76 6.81 24.13
C PHE A 80 -14.57 5.96 24.55
N GLU A 81 -14.64 4.66 24.25
CA GLU A 81 -13.44 3.83 24.27
C GLU A 81 -12.44 4.37 23.25
N THR A 82 -11.23 4.68 23.67
CA THR A 82 -10.17 5.21 22.78
C THR A 82 -9.53 4.12 21.91
N GLY A 83 -9.89 2.85 22.11
CA GLY A 83 -9.34 1.72 21.37
C GLY A 83 -7.84 1.50 21.64
N LYS A 84 -7.17 0.70 20.80
CA LYS A 84 -5.71 0.51 20.88
C LYS A 84 -5.02 1.57 20.03
N HIS A 85 -4.28 2.47 20.66
CA HIS A 85 -3.51 3.53 20.01
C HIS A 85 -2.13 3.66 20.68
N SER A 86 -1.31 4.59 20.19
CA SER A 86 0.00 4.89 20.78
C SER A 86 -0.05 6.13 21.68
N PRO A 87 0.96 6.35 22.56
CA PRO A 87 1.06 7.57 23.37
C PRO A 87 1.04 8.88 22.57
N ASP A 88 1.51 8.86 21.32
CA ASP A 88 1.49 10.04 20.43
C ASP A 88 0.05 10.51 20.15
N PHE A 89 -0.91 9.57 20.11
CA PHE A 89 -2.33 9.88 19.95
C PHE A 89 -2.89 10.52 21.22
N ASP A 90 -2.54 10.02 22.41
CA ASP A 90 -2.94 10.62 23.69
C ASP A 90 -2.41 12.04 23.85
N GLU A 91 -1.16 12.26 23.45
CA GLU A 91 -0.56 13.59 23.45
C GLU A 91 -1.29 14.55 22.51
N TYR A 92 -1.65 14.08 21.30
CA TYR A 92 -2.43 14.85 20.35
C TYR A 92 -3.83 15.19 20.90
N VAL A 93 -4.54 14.24 21.50
CA VAL A 93 -5.87 14.47 22.12
C VAL A 93 -5.78 15.51 23.23
N ARG A 94 -4.78 15.37 24.14
CA ARG A 94 -4.58 16.31 25.25
C ARG A 94 -4.27 17.73 24.76
N LYS A 95 -3.35 17.90 23.80
CA LYS A 95 -3.04 19.23 23.26
C LYS A 95 -4.26 19.89 22.60
N ASN A 96 -5.08 19.11 21.91
CA ASN A 96 -6.33 19.62 21.35
C ASN A 96 -7.35 19.94 22.45
N ALA A 97 -7.36 19.22 23.58
CA ALA A 97 -8.24 19.53 24.71
C ALA A 97 -7.82 20.82 25.43
N GLU A 98 -6.53 21.01 25.68
CA GLU A 98 -5.97 22.25 26.23
C GLU A 98 -6.31 23.46 25.35
N LYS A 99 -6.16 23.30 24.02
CA LYS A 99 -6.56 24.34 23.07
C LYS A 99 -8.06 24.63 23.12
N LEU A 100 -8.90 23.59 23.18
CA LEU A 100 -10.35 23.76 23.23
C LEU A 100 -10.79 24.48 24.51
N GLU A 101 -10.17 24.19 25.66
CA GLU A 101 -10.43 24.87 26.94
C GLU A 101 -10.10 26.37 26.84
N LEU A 102 -8.98 26.72 26.20
CA LEU A 102 -8.63 28.13 25.94
C LEU A 102 -9.63 28.80 24.99
N GLU A 103 -10.09 28.10 23.94
CA GLU A 103 -11.11 28.63 23.02
C GLU A 103 -12.47 28.84 23.70
N GLU A 104 -12.87 27.93 24.60
CA GLU A 104 -14.07 28.09 25.43
C GLU A 104 -13.92 29.27 26.41
N ARG A 105 -12.73 29.45 27.00
CA ARG A 105 -12.41 30.59 27.86
C ARG A 105 -12.49 31.92 27.10
N ILE A 106 -11.96 31.97 25.88
CA ILE A 106 -12.07 33.13 24.99
C ILE A 106 -13.55 33.45 24.75
N SER A 107 -14.36 32.47 24.35
CA SER A 107 -15.79 32.68 24.09
C SER A 107 -16.54 33.18 25.34
N TYR A 108 -16.20 32.67 26.52
CA TYR A 108 -16.74 33.17 27.78
C TYR A 108 -16.35 34.63 28.05
N LEU A 109 -15.07 34.97 27.89
CA LEU A 109 -14.57 36.33 28.11
C LEU A 109 -15.18 37.34 27.12
N GLU A 110 -15.36 36.95 25.85
CA GLU A 110 -16.08 37.75 24.86
C GLU A 110 -17.52 38.05 25.32
N GLY A 111 -18.21 37.06 25.89
CA GLY A 111 -19.52 37.23 26.49
C GLY A 111 -19.51 38.20 27.69
N CYS A 112 -18.51 38.09 28.57
CA CYS A 112 -18.34 38.99 29.71
C CYS A 112 -18.07 40.44 29.30
N VAL A 113 -17.21 40.67 28.31
CA VAL A 113 -16.95 42.01 27.76
C VAL A 113 -18.23 42.61 27.21
N ALA A 114 -18.96 41.86 26.37
CA ALA A 114 -20.22 42.35 25.78
C ALA A 114 -21.28 42.68 26.84
N PHE A 115 -21.37 41.89 27.91
CA PHE A 115 -22.30 42.13 29.01
C PHE A 115 -21.91 43.38 29.84
N ALA A 116 -20.64 43.51 30.20
CA ALA A 116 -20.16 44.64 30.99
C ALA A 116 -20.29 45.98 30.23
N GLU A 117 -20.08 45.98 28.90
CA GLU A 117 -20.34 47.15 28.05
C GLU A 117 -21.82 47.58 28.06
N LEU A 118 -22.75 46.63 28.08
CA LEU A 118 -24.19 46.92 28.15
C LEU A 118 -24.61 47.50 29.51
N GLU A 119 -23.97 47.07 30.60
CA GLU A 119 -24.24 47.58 31.95
C GLU A 119 -23.45 48.86 32.31
N GLY A 120 -22.55 49.32 31.44
CA GLY A 120 -21.69 50.48 31.69
C GLY A 120 -20.63 50.23 32.77
N GLN A 121 -20.21 48.97 32.94
CA GLN A 121 -19.18 48.55 33.89
C GLN A 121 -17.78 48.61 33.26
N GLU A 122 -16.74 48.57 34.09
CA GLU A 122 -15.35 48.53 33.62
C GLU A 122 -15.05 47.19 32.94
N THR A 123 -14.45 47.23 31.75
CA THR A 123 -14.14 46.04 30.93
C THR A 123 -12.64 45.76 30.78
N GLU A 124 -11.78 46.61 31.33
CA GLU A 124 -10.32 46.57 31.08
C GLU A 124 -9.69 45.23 31.49
N GLU A 125 -10.14 44.63 32.59
CA GLU A 125 -9.63 43.34 33.07
C GLU A 125 -10.00 42.20 32.12
N TYR A 126 -11.27 42.11 31.69
CA TYR A 126 -11.74 41.11 30.74
C TYR A 126 -11.05 41.25 29.38
N VAL A 127 -10.85 42.48 28.89
CA VAL A 127 -10.16 42.74 27.63
C VAL A 127 -8.68 42.35 27.70
N ARG A 128 -8.03 42.57 28.85
CA ARG A 128 -6.63 42.13 29.05
C ARG A 128 -6.52 40.61 29.04
N GLU A 129 -7.34 39.92 29.83
CA GLU A 129 -7.35 38.45 29.90
C GLU A 129 -7.69 37.83 28.53
N LEU A 130 -8.65 38.41 27.80
CA LEU A 130 -9.02 37.97 26.46
C LEU A 130 -7.82 38.03 25.48
N ARG A 131 -7.04 39.12 25.51
CA ARG A 131 -5.85 39.28 24.67
C ARG A 131 -4.76 38.26 25.03
N GLU A 132 -4.59 37.97 26.31
CA GLU A 132 -3.62 36.97 26.78
C GLU A 132 -4.02 35.56 26.31
N CYS A 133 -5.29 35.17 26.49
CA CYS A 133 -5.80 33.87 26.00
C CYS A 133 -5.73 33.76 24.46
N GLN A 134 -6.07 34.82 23.73
CA GLN A 134 -5.96 34.84 22.26
C GLN A 134 -4.52 34.67 21.80
N ALA A 135 -3.56 35.36 22.42
CA ALA A 135 -2.15 35.20 22.11
C ALA A 135 -1.64 33.78 22.41
N GLU A 136 -2.14 33.15 23.47
CA GLU A 136 -1.81 31.77 23.83
C GLU A 136 -2.35 30.77 22.80
N VAL A 137 -3.61 30.91 22.37
CA VAL A 137 -4.20 30.08 21.31
C VAL A 137 -3.49 30.27 19.96
N ASP A 138 -3.15 31.51 19.60
CA ASP A 138 -2.40 31.81 18.37
C ASP A 138 -1.00 31.19 18.39
N SER A 139 -0.41 31.01 19.57
CA SER A 139 0.89 30.35 19.76
C SER A 139 0.81 28.82 19.74
N PHE A 140 -0.40 28.25 19.84
CA PHE A 140 -0.62 26.81 19.94
C PHE A 140 -0.38 26.12 18.58
N LEU A 141 0.79 25.50 18.42
CA LEU A 141 1.10 24.66 17.28
C LEU A 141 0.84 23.19 17.62
N ILE A 142 -0.30 22.68 17.16
CA ILE A 142 -0.63 21.25 17.25
C ILE A 142 -0.12 20.58 15.98
N GLU A 143 0.96 19.81 16.10
CA GLU A 143 1.45 18.96 15.02
C GLU A 143 0.61 17.68 14.94
N ASP A 144 0.23 17.29 13.72
CA ASP A 144 -0.38 15.99 13.46
C ASP A 144 0.58 14.87 13.89
N PHE A 145 0.05 13.88 14.60
CA PHE A 145 0.86 12.71 14.95
C PHE A 145 1.19 11.87 13.71
N ALA A 146 2.31 11.15 13.76
CA ALA A 146 2.77 10.35 12.63
C ALA A 146 1.78 9.25 12.23
N LYS A 147 1.69 8.96 10.92
CA LYS A 147 0.94 7.81 10.40
C LYS A 147 1.33 6.53 11.15
N GLY A 148 0.32 5.78 11.57
CA GLY A 148 0.50 4.48 12.20
C GLY A 148 0.25 4.41 13.71
N LYS A 149 -0.21 5.52 14.29
CA LYS A 149 -0.28 5.73 15.74
C LYS A 149 -1.71 5.81 16.28
N GLY A 150 -2.68 6.02 15.40
CA GLY A 150 -4.10 6.15 15.74
C GLY A 150 -4.86 4.82 15.75
N PRO A 151 -6.04 4.78 16.39
CA PRO A 151 -6.77 3.56 16.66
C PRO A 151 -7.29 2.82 15.42
N ILE A 152 -7.78 3.54 14.40
CA ILE A 152 -8.24 2.95 13.14
C ILE A 152 -7.06 2.31 12.40
N TYR A 153 -5.95 3.03 12.24
CA TYR A 153 -4.78 2.46 11.57
C TYR A 153 -4.30 1.19 12.26
N MET A 154 -4.14 1.24 13.59
CA MET A 154 -3.61 0.11 14.35
C MET A 154 -4.56 -1.09 14.31
N SER A 155 -5.86 -0.88 14.14
CA SER A 155 -6.82 -1.97 14.00
C SER A 155 -6.73 -2.69 12.65
N LEU A 156 -6.29 -2.02 11.57
CA LEU A 156 -6.14 -2.62 10.24
C LEU A 156 -5.21 -3.85 10.24
N GLU A 157 -4.15 -3.83 11.05
CA GLU A 157 -3.21 -4.94 11.15
C GLU A 157 -3.89 -6.22 11.62
N SER A 158 -4.80 -6.11 12.59
CA SER A 158 -5.56 -7.26 13.11
C SER A 158 -6.42 -7.93 12.03
N VAL A 159 -7.00 -7.15 11.11
CA VAL A 159 -7.83 -7.65 10.02
C VAL A 159 -6.99 -8.33 8.94
N LEU A 160 -5.81 -7.78 8.65
CA LEU A 160 -4.85 -8.40 7.74
C LEU A 160 -4.35 -9.73 8.30
N GLU A 161 -3.98 -9.78 9.57
CA GLU A 161 -3.53 -10.98 10.26
C GLU A 161 -4.60 -12.06 10.29
N ALA A 162 -5.86 -11.69 10.58
CA ALA A 162 -7.01 -12.60 10.52
C ALA A 162 -7.22 -13.18 9.11
N SER A 163 -6.86 -12.43 8.07
CA SER A 163 -6.87 -12.88 6.67
C SER A 163 -5.62 -13.68 6.27
N GLY A 164 -4.71 -13.92 7.22
CA GLY A 164 -3.43 -14.60 7.00
C GLY A 164 -2.49 -13.80 6.10
N ILE A 165 -2.56 -12.47 6.19
CA ILE A 165 -1.67 -11.51 5.55
C ILE A 165 -0.85 -10.85 6.66
N VAL A 166 0.44 -11.20 6.74
CA VAL A 166 1.37 -10.60 7.71
C VAL A 166 2.40 -9.80 6.92
N PRO A 167 2.27 -8.46 6.82
CA PRO A 167 3.23 -7.64 6.10
C PRO A 167 4.65 -7.89 6.62
N GLN A 168 5.61 -8.09 5.72
CA GLN A 168 6.99 -8.37 6.15
C GLN A 168 7.67 -7.08 6.62
N ALA A 169 8.36 -7.13 7.75
CA ALA A 169 9.06 -5.98 8.35
C ALA A 169 10.16 -5.36 7.45
N TYR A 170 10.56 -6.02 6.37
CA TYR A 170 11.57 -5.52 5.45
C TYR A 170 11.03 -4.37 4.59
N HIS A 171 11.71 -3.21 4.64
CA HIS A 171 11.54 -2.05 3.78
C HIS A 171 10.05 -1.70 3.50
N SER A 172 9.41 -1.00 4.45
CA SER A 172 8.05 -0.43 4.29
C SER A 172 6.88 -1.43 4.36
N ARG A 173 6.91 -2.44 5.24
CA ARG A 173 5.81 -3.41 5.43
C ARG A 173 5.40 -4.09 4.12
N SER A 174 6.38 -4.69 3.43
CA SER A 174 6.19 -5.20 2.06
C SER A 174 5.20 -6.37 2.00
N PHE A 175 4.28 -6.31 1.02
CA PHE A 175 3.48 -7.47 0.60
C PHE A 175 4.31 -8.40 -0.29
N ILE A 176 4.11 -9.71 -0.12
CA ILE A 176 4.59 -10.73 -1.06
C ILE A 176 3.47 -11.17 -1.99
N GLY A 177 3.79 -11.86 -3.08
CA GLY A 177 2.80 -12.28 -4.09
C GLY A 177 1.58 -13.00 -3.51
N ASN A 178 1.78 -13.91 -2.55
CA ASN A 178 0.69 -14.62 -1.87
C ASN A 178 -0.20 -13.68 -1.05
N HIS A 179 0.36 -12.64 -0.42
CA HIS A 179 -0.43 -11.66 0.31
C HIS A 179 -1.30 -10.85 -0.64
N CYS A 180 -0.75 -10.39 -1.78
CA CYS A 180 -1.52 -9.63 -2.77
C CYS A 180 -2.67 -10.45 -3.36
N HIS A 181 -2.43 -11.73 -3.68
CA HIS A 181 -3.51 -12.62 -4.13
C HIS A 181 -4.63 -12.76 -3.10
N LYS A 182 -4.29 -12.92 -1.82
CA LYS A 182 -5.29 -12.95 -0.74
C LYS A 182 -6.02 -11.62 -0.60
N TYR A 183 -5.29 -10.51 -0.60
CA TYR A 183 -5.85 -9.16 -0.47
C TYR A 183 -6.88 -8.88 -1.57
N MET A 184 -6.60 -9.30 -2.82
CA MET A 184 -7.51 -9.13 -3.95
C MET A 184 -8.77 -10.01 -3.90
N SER A 185 -8.92 -10.88 -2.90
CA SER A 185 -10.16 -11.64 -2.70
C SER A 185 -11.25 -10.74 -2.13
N GLU A 186 -12.48 -10.83 -2.66
CA GLU A 186 -13.60 -9.97 -2.28
C GLU A 186 -13.87 -9.95 -0.77
N ASN A 187 -13.87 -11.12 -0.15
CA ASN A 187 -14.05 -11.23 1.29
C ASN A 187 -12.97 -10.45 2.06
N VAL A 188 -11.73 -10.43 1.59
CA VAL A 188 -10.62 -9.79 2.32
C VAL A 188 -10.71 -8.27 2.22
N TYR A 189 -10.71 -7.69 1.02
CA TYR A 189 -10.73 -6.23 0.91
C TYR A 189 -12.02 -5.63 1.47
N THR A 190 -13.16 -6.32 1.33
CA THR A 190 -14.45 -5.86 1.87
C THR A 190 -14.47 -5.96 3.39
N ASN A 191 -13.84 -6.98 4.01
CA ASN A 191 -13.76 -7.06 5.46
C ASN A 191 -12.85 -5.97 6.03
N ILE A 192 -11.77 -5.61 5.34
CA ILE A 192 -10.90 -4.50 5.73
C ILE A 192 -11.68 -3.19 5.76
N THR A 193 -12.37 -2.83 4.68
CA THR A 193 -13.12 -1.57 4.59
C THR A 193 -14.33 -1.53 5.53
N LYS A 194 -15.07 -2.65 5.67
CA LYS A 194 -16.16 -2.77 6.65
C LYS A 194 -15.67 -2.64 8.08
N HIS A 195 -14.50 -3.21 8.39
CA HIS A 195 -13.92 -3.10 9.72
C HIS A 195 -13.67 -1.64 10.10
N VAL A 196 -13.11 -0.84 9.20
CA VAL A 196 -12.90 0.62 9.41
C VAL A 196 -14.20 1.30 9.81
N VAL A 197 -15.30 1.05 9.08
CA VAL A 197 -16.61 1.62 9.39
C VAL A 197 -17.12 1.17 10.77
N SER A 198 -17.14 -0.14 11.02
CA SER A 198 -17.66 -0.68 12.28
C SER A 198 -16.84 -0.26 13.49
N TYR A 199 -15.52 -0.14 13.32
CA TYR A 199 -14.62 0.26 14.39
C TYR A 199 -14.75 1.76 14.65
N THR A 200 -14.83 2.59 13.61
CA THR A 200 -15.10 4.04 13.73
C THR A 200 -16.42 4.30 14.45
N ALA A 201 -17.52 3.65 14.05
CA ALA A 201 -18.83 3.80 14.68
C ALA A 201 -18.89 3.30 16.14
N ARG A 202 -17.93 2.47 16.55
CA ARG A 202 -17.77 2.05 17.95
C ARG A 202 -17.00 3.10 18.78
N LEU A 203 -16.11 3.85 18.13
CA LEU A 203 -15.25 4.86 18.77
C LEU A 203 -15.93 6.24 18.86
N THR A 204 -16.94 6.56 18.04
CA THR A 204 -17.58 7.87 18.08
C THR A 204 -19.03 7.81 17.60
N THR A 205 -19.84 8.78 18.02
CA THR A 205 -21.19 9.06 17.48
C THR A 205 -21.20 10.22 16.49
N ASP A 206 -20.07 10.88 16.24
CA ASP A 206 -19.99 11.98 15.28
C ASP A 206 -20.25 11.46 13.86
N GLN A 207 -21.40 11.84 13.30
CA GLN A 207 -21.86 11.39 11.99
C GLN A 207 -20.88 11.79 10.88
N ASN A 208 -20.18 12.92 10.99
CA ASN A 208 -19.22 13.33 9.96
C ASN A 208 -18.02 12.38 9.89
N ILE A 209 -17.54 11.90 11.04
CA ILE A 209 -16.43 10.94 11.11
C ILE A 209 -16.89 9.57 10.58
N ILE A 210 -18.12 9.15 10.94
CA ILE A 210 -18.71 7.90 10.46
C ILE A 210 -18.92 7.94 8.94
N ASP A 211 -19.47 9.04 8.41
CA ASP A 211 -19.68 9.25 6.97
C ASP A 211 -18.35 9.24 6.22
N ARG A 212 -17.28 9.80 6.81
CA ARG A 212 -15.93 9.71 6.26
C ARG A 212 -15.45 8.26 6.15
N ALA A 213 -15.74 7.42 7.14
CA ALA A 213 -15.43 5.99 7.09
C ALA A 213 -16.24 5.25 6.01
N TYR A 214 -17.53 5.59 5.83
CA TYR A 214 -18.35 5.03 4.75
C TYR A 214 -17.81 5.43 3.36
N PHE A 215 -17.46 6.70 3.17
CA PHE A 215 -16.85 7.17 1.92
C PHE A 215 -15.53 6.44 1.62
N LEU A 216 -14.68 6.26 2.63
CA LEU A 216 -13.46 5.45 2.51
C LEU A 216 -13.79 4.03 2.05
N ARG A 217 -14.78 3.37 2.66
CA ARG A 217 -15.20 2.03 2.26
C ARG A 217 -15.65 1.98 0.80
N GLU A 218 -16.53 2.87 0.37
CA GLU A 218 -17.03 2.88 -1.01
C GLU A 218 -15.90 3.06 -2.02
N LYS A 219 -15.00 4.01 -1.76
CA LYS A 219 -13.80 4.28 -2.56
C LYS A 219 -12.94 3.03 -2.72
N PHE A 220 -12.57 2.37 -1.61
CA PHE A 220 -11.64 1.24 -1.67
C PHE A 220 -12.29 -0.07 -2.08
N ASP A 221 -13.59 -0.27 -1.83
CA ASP A 221 -14.33 -1.41 -2.37
C ASP A 221 -14.41 -1.31 -3.90
N ALA A 222 -14.76 -0.14 -4.45
CA ALA A 222 -14.80 0.09 -5.90
C ALA A 222 -13.42 -0.11 -6.54
N LEU A 223 -12.39 0.49 -5.94
CA LEU A 223 -11.02 0.42 -6.46
C LEU A 223 -10.46 -1.01 -6.43
N ASN A 224 -10.61 -1.71 -5.31
CA ASN A 224 -10.11 -3.09 -5.17
C ASN A 224 -10.92 -4.08 -6.01
N ARG A 225 -12.24 -3.93 -6.09
CA ARG A 225 -13.09 -4.77 -6.96
C ARG A 225 -12.69 -4.63 -8.42
N SER A 226 -12.57 -3.39 -8.91
CA SER A 226 -12.20 -3.15 -10.30
C SER A 226 -10.82 -3.73 -10.64
N PHE A 227 -9.84 -3.57 -9.76
CA PHE A 227 -8.53 -4.17 -9.97
C PHE A 227 -8.54 -5.71 -9.83
N ALA A 228 -9.33 -6.27 -8.93
CA ALA A 228 -9.49 -7.72 -8.78
C ALA A 228 -10.08 -8.35 -10.05
N THR A 229 -11.03 -7.68 -10.71
CA THR A 229 -11.58 -8.09 -12.01
C THR A 229 -10.50 -8.08 -13.10
N VAL A 230 -9.71 -7.00 -13.20
CA VAL A 230 -8.56 -6.95 -14.11
C VAL A 230 -7.59 -8.09 -13.81
N HIS A 231 -7.29 -8.32 -12.53
CA HIS A 231 -6.39 -9.36 -12.08
C HIS A 231 -6.85 -10.75 -12.54
N SER A 232 -8.12 -11.10 -12.34
CA SER A 232 -8.65 -12.42 -12.76
C SER A 232 -8.62 -12.62 -14.27
N LEU A 233 -8.81 -11.55 -15.05
CA LEU A 233 -8.84 -11.62 -16.51
C LEU A 233 -7.46 -11.80 -17.15
N ILE A 234 -6.38 -11.39 -16.47
CA ILE A 234 -5.03 -11.42 -17.06
C ILE A 234 -4.06 -12.31 -16.28
N SER A 235 -4.36 -12.71 -15.04
CA SER A 235 -3.49 -13.50 -14.16
C SER A 235 -3.76 -15.01 -14.24
N HIS A 236 -3.87 -15.57 -15.44
CA HIS A 236 -4.09 -16.99 -15.63
C HIS A 236 -3.13 -17.61 -16.65
N THR A 237 -3.17 -18.92 -16.79
CA THR A 237 -2.29 -19.69 -17.70
C THR A 237 -2.98 -20.13 -18.99
N HIS A 238 -4.30 -19.96 -19.07
CA HIS A 238 -5.11 -20.37 -20.23
C HIS A 238 -4.96 -19.41 -21.42
N LYS A 239 -5.31 -19.93 -22.61
CA LYS A 239 -5.41 -19.15 -23.85
C LYS A 239 -6.57 -18.15 -23.73
N ILE A 240 -6.37 -16.93 -24.21
CA ILE A 240 -7.38 -15.87 -24.22
C ILE A 240 -8.03 -15.85 -25.61
N ASP A 241 -9.35 -15.92 -25.65
CA ASP A 241 -10.11 -15.76 -26.89
C ASP A 241 -10.04 -14.30 -27.39
N PRO A 242 -9.84 -14.06 -28.69
CA PRO A 242 -9.80 -12.69 -29.23
C PRO A 242 -11.03 -11.83 -28.91
N SER A 243 -12.21 -12.44 -28.74
CA SER A 243 -13.43 -11.74 -28.32
C SER A 243 -13.33 -11.11 -26.91
N MET A 244 -12.42 -11.60 -26.07
CA MET A 244 -12.20 -11.07 -24.71
C MET A 244 -11.31 -9.82 -24.69
N PHE A 245 -10.65 -9.47 -25.79
CA PHE A 245 -9.68 -8.37 -25.80
C PHE A 245 -10.31 -7.01 -25.48
N ASP A 246 -11.51 -6.75 -25.99
CA ASP A 246 -12.21 -5.49 -25.73
C ASP A 246 -12.73 -5.44 -24.30
N THR A 247 -13.17 -6.59 -23.75
CA THR A 247 -13.51 -6.72 -22.32
C THR A 247 -12.30 -6.41 -21.44
N ILE A 248 -11.13 -6.97 -21.73
CA ILE A 248 -9.89 -6.69 -20.97
C ILE A 248 -9.53 -5.21 -21.06
N ALA A 249 -9.58 -4.62 -22.26
CA ALA A 249 -9.28 -3.21 -22.48
C ALA A 249 -10.22 -2.29 -21.69
N SER A 250 -11.52 -2.60 -21.73
CA SER A 250 -12.56 -1.87 -21.02
C SER A 250 -12.36 -1.95 -19.50
N GLN A 251 -12.10 -3.14 -18.96
CA GLN A 251 -11.88 -3.32 -17.52
C GLN A 251 -10.61 -2.60 -17.03
N ILE A 252 -9.52 -2.63 -17.79
CA ILE A 252 -8.30 -1.87 -17.45
C ILE A 252 -8.60 -0.36 -17.46
N SER A 253 -9.35 0.12 -18.45
CA SER A 253 -9.70 1.54 -18.58
C SER A 253 -10.60 2.00 -17.43
N SER A 254 -11.62 1.21 -17.08
CA SER A 254 -12.51 1.46 -15.94
C SER A 254 -11.74 1.52 -14.62
N TYR A 255 -10.84 0.55 -14.38
CA TYR A 255 -9.98 0.56 -13.21
C TYR A 255 -9.13 1.83 -13.13
N LEU A 256 -8.47 2.21 -14.23
CA LEU A 256 -7.61 3.39 -14.24
C LEU A 256 -8.39 4.69 -14.13
N HIS A 257 -9.63 4.74 -14.62
CA HIS A 257 -10.53 5.87 -14.41
C HIS A 257 -10.83 6.05 -12.92
N ILE A 258 -11.26 4.99 -12.24
CA ILE A 258 -11.51 4.99 -10.79
C ILE A 258 -10.23 5.35 -10.02
N TYR A 259 -9.09 4.78 -10.41
CA TYR A 259 -7.80 5.09 -9.78
C TYR A 259 -7.43 6.57 -9.89
N ARG A 260 -7.64 7.20 -11.07
CA ARG A 260 -7.33 8.62 -11.30
C ARG A 260 -8.30 9.57 -10.60
N GLN A 261 -9.54 9.17 -10.37
CA GLN A 261 -10.49 9.97 -9.56
C GLN A 261 -10.01 10.09 -8.11
N HIS A 262 -9.26 9.10 -7.63
CA HIS A 262 -8.90 8.95 -6.21
C HIS A 262 -7.42 9.16 -5.90
N SER A 263 -6.57 9.22 -6.92
CA SER A 263 -5.15 9.55 -6.79
C SER A 263 -4.91 10.87 -7.50
N HIS A 264 -4.05 11.74 -6.98
CA HIS A 264 -3.72 13.05 -7.56
C HIS A 264 -2.97 12.96 -8.92
N ASN A 265 -3.47 12.16 -9.86
CA ASN A 265 -2.93 11.88 -11.19
C ASN A 265 -1.50 11.30 -11.25
N THR A 266 -0.99 10.72 -10.16
CA THR A 266 0.33 10.08 -10.16
C THR A 266 0.28 8.70 -10.79
N ILE A 267 0.75 8.57 -12.03
CA ILE A 267 0.89 7.28 -12.72
C ILE A 267 2.24 6.65 -12.40
N THR A 268 2.21 5.54 -11.67
CA THR A 268 3.42 4.75 -11.41
C THR A 268 3.84 3.97 -12.66
N PRO A 269 5.12 3.58 -12.78
CA PRO A 269 5.57 2.70 -13.87
C PRO A 269 4.77 1.41 -13.97
N LYS A 270 4.26 0.88 -12.84
CA LYS A 270 3.44 -0.34 -12.82
C LYS A 270 2.05 -0.11 -13.42
N LEU A 271 1.43 1.02 -13.14
CA LEU A 271 0.16 1.42 -13.76
C LEU A 271 0.33 1.69 -15.25
N HIS A 272 1.39 2.40 -15.64
CA HIS A 272 1.72 2.60 -17.06
C HIS A 272 1.93 1.28 -17.79
N MET A 273 2.63 0.32 -17.18
CA MET A 273 2.77 -1.02 -17.73
C MET A 273 1.42 -1.72 -17.88
N LEU A 274 0.53 -1.61 -16.88
CA LEU A 274 -0.82 -2.17 -16.94
C LEU A 274 -1.63 -1.59 -18.10
N GLU A 275 -1.63 -0.27 -18.22
CA GLU A 275 -2.41 0.49 -19.19
C GLU A 275 -1.97 0.26 -20.64
N HIS A 276 -0.68 0.44 -20.92
CA HIS A 276 -0.22 0.55 -22.30
C HIS A 276 0.44 -0.71 -22.84
N HIS A 277 0.95 -1.58 -21.98
CA HIS A 277 1.83 -2.68 -22.42
C HIS A 277 1.20 -4.07 -22.28
N ARG A 278 0.19 -4.24 -21.42
CA ARG A 278 -0.41 -5.56 -21.18
C ARG A 278 -1.25 -6.06 -22.35
N LEU A 279 -2.15 -5.24 -22.85
CA LEU A 279 -3.05 -5.66 -23.93
C LEU A 279 -2.30 -5.95 -25.24
N PRO A 280 -1.34 -5.12 -25.71
CA PRO A 280 -0.54 -5.46 -26.88
C PRO A 280 0.20 -6.78 -26.72
N PHE A 281 0.74 -7.05 -25.52
CA PHE A 281 1.40 -8.31 -25.21
C PHE A 281 0.42 -9.50 -25.29
N ILE A 282 -0.74 -9.39 -24.64
CA ILE A 282 -1.77 -10.45 -24.65
C ILE A 282 -2.28 -10.70 -26.07
N LYS A 283 -2.53 -9.66 -26.88
CA LYS A 283 -2.94 -9.80 -28.29
C LYS A 283 -1.91 -10.54 -29.11
N LYS A 284 -0.62 -10.25 -28.90
CA LYS A 284 0.49 -10.89 -29.63
C LYS A 284 0.65 -12.37 -29.28
N TRP A 285 0.57 -12.71 -27.99
CA TRP A 285 0.94 -14.05 -27.52
C TRP A 285 -0.27 -14.95 -27.25
N GLY A 286 -1.46 -14.40 -27.05
CA GLY A 286 -2.72 -15.15 -26.90
C GLY A 286 -2.91 -15.83 -25.54
N PHE A 287 -2.10 -15.50 -24.53
CA PHE A 287 -2.19 -16.10 -23.19
C PHE A 287 -2.22 -15.05 -22.09
N GLY A 288 -2.82 -15.43 -20.96
CA GLY A 288 -2.70 -14.67 -19.72
C GLY A 288 -1.25 -14.57 -19.24
N LEU A 289 -0.98 -13.54 -18.46
CA LEU A 289 0.35 -13.20 -17.94
C LEU A 289 0.81 -14.15 -16.83
N GLY A 290 -0.11 -14.95 -16.28
CA GLY A 290 0.21 -15.98 -15.31
C GLY A 290 1.08 -17.09 -15.90
N LEU A 291 0.91 -17.42 -17.19
CA LEU A 291 1.72 -18.43 -17.88
C LEU A 291 3.21 -18.06 -17.91
N LEU A 292 3.48 -16.77 -18.12
CA LEU A 292 4.81 -16.19 -18.25
C LEU A 292 5.24 -15.43 -16.98
N GLY A 293 4.56 -15.73 -15.86
CA GLY A 293 4.76 -15.03 -14.61
C GLY A 293 6.08 -15.36 -13.92
N GLU A 294 6.48 -14.49 -12.99
CA GLU A 294 7.78 -14.51 -12.31
C GLU A 294 7.85 -15.55 -11.17
N GLN A 295 6.73 -16.21 -10.86
CA GLN A 295 6.58 -17.12 -9.70
C GLN A 295 7.60 -18.26 -9.71
N ARG A 296 7.95 -18.79 -10.88
CA ARG A 296 8.99 -19.84 -10.97
C ARG A 296 10.37 -19.30 -10.61
N GLY A 297 10.69 -18.07 -10.96
CA GLY A 297 11.96 -17.43 -10.58
C GLY A 297 12.12 -17.37 -9.06
N GLU A 298 11.08 -16.91 -8.36
CA GLU A 298 11.07 -16.86 -6.89
C GLU A 298 11.23 -18.25 -6.25
N MET A 299 10.55 -19.26 -6.80
CA MET A 299 10.70 -20.65 -6.35
C MET A 299 12.13 -21.18 -6.57
N ILE A 300 12.80 -20.76 -7.65
CA ILE A 300 14.20 -21.14 -7.92
C ILE A 300 15.11 -20.56 -6.85
N HIS A 301 14.93 -19.31 -6.44
CA HIS A 301 15.73 -18.72 -5.35
C HIS A 301 15.63 -19.53 -4.06
N ALA A 302 14.42 -19.89 -3.63
CA ALA A 302 14.21 -20.72 -2.44
C ALA A 302 14.84 -22.12 -2.58
N THR A 303 14.75 -22.71 -3.77
CA THR A 303 15.33 -24.02 -4.07
C THR A 303 16.85 -23.97 -4.02
N ILE A 304 17.47 -22.97 -4.65
CA ILE A 304 18.92 -22.76 -4.66
C ILE A 304 19.42 -22.53 -3.23
N ALA A 305 18.78 -21.67 -2.43
CA ALA A 305 19.17 -21.44 -1.03
C ALA A 305 19.13 -22.74 -0.18
N LYS A 306 18.21 -23.66 -0.48
CA LYS A 306 18.17 -24.99 0.17
C LYS A 306 19.29 -25.91 -0.32
N ILE A 307 19.69 -25.83 -1.59
CA ILE A 307 20.84 -26.58 -2.11
C ILE A 307 22.12 -26.01 -1.51
N GLU A 308 22.29 -24.69 -1.52
CA GLU A 308 23.45 -23.99 -0.98
C GLU A 308 23.73 -24.36 0.48
N ARG A 309 22.71 -24.36 1.34
CA ARG A 309 22.84 -24.79 2.74
C ARG A 309 23.37 -26.23 2.88
N ARG A 310 23.02 -27.13 1.97
CA ARG A 310 23.53 -28.52 1.95
C ARG A 310 24.97 -28.62 1.44
N MET A 311 25.43 -27.62 0.69
CA MET A 311 26.75 -27.58 0.07
C MET A 311 27.75 -26.71 0.86
N VAL A 312 27.40 -26.25 2.07
CA VAL A 312 28.25 -25.35 2.88
C VAL A 312 29.63 -25.95 3.21
N GLY A 313 29.73 -27.28 3.26
CA GLY A 313 30.99 -28.00 3.52
C GLY A 313 32.01 -27.97 2.37
N ILE A 314 31.62 -27.54 1.16
CA ILE A 314 32.54 -27.46 0.01
C ILE A 314 33.34 -26.15 0.09
N ARG A 315 34.58 -26.23 0.58
CA ARG A 315 35.45 -25.05 0.80
C ARG A 315 35.76 -24.25 -0.47
N ASN A 316 35.94 -24.92 -1.61
CA ASN A 316 36.24 -24.24 -2.88
C ASN A 316 34.94 -23.67 -3.49
N LYS A 317 34.85 -22.34 -3.61
CA LYS A 317 33.66 -21.65 -4.12
C LYS A 317 33.27 -22.03 -5.54
N GLY A 318 34.23 -22.23 -6.45
CA GLY A 318 33.95 -22.69 -7.81
C GLY A 318 33.33 -24.09 -7.83
N LYS A 319 33.88 -25.02 -7.06
CA LYS A 319 33.32 -26.37 -6.89
C LYS A 319 31.95 -26.35 -6.19
N GLN A 320 31.77 -25.47 -5.21
CA GLN A 320 30.51 -25.28 -4.51
C GLN A 320 29.40 -24.83 -5.48
N ILE A 321 29.65 -23.80 -6.28
CA ILE A 321 28.69 -23.30 -7.28
C ILE A 321 28.39 -24.38 -8.32
N LYS A 322 29.42 -25.07 -8.85
CA LYS A 322 29.24 -26.17 -9.80
C LYS A 322 28.33 -27.26 -9.23
N ALA A 323 28.58 -27.69 -7.99
CA ALA A 323 27.75 -28.69 -7.30
C ALA A 323 26.31 -28.22 -7.07
N ILE A 324 26.11 -26.93 -6.75
CA ILE A 324 24.77 -26.34 -6.61
C ILE A 324 24.01 -26.42 -7.94
N VAL A 325 24.63 -25.99 -9.04
CA VAL A 325 24.03 -25.98 -10.38
C VAL A 325 23.72 -27.39 -10.86
N GLU A 326 24.65 -28.33 -10.70
CA GLU A 326 24.46 -29.74 -11.09
C GLU A 326 23.34 -30.39 -10.28
N THR A 327 23.30 -30.16 -8.97
CA THR A 327 22.22 -30.67 -8.11
C THR A 327 20.88 -30.09 -8.53
N TYR A 328 20.80 -28.78 -8.77
CA TYR A 328 19.56 -28.14 -9.23
C TYR A 328 19.08 -28.71 -10.57
N ARG A 329 20.00 -28.92 -11.53
CA ARG A 329 19.72 -29.53 -12.83
C ARG A 329 19.18 -30.95 -12.67
N LEU A 330 19.81 -31.79 -11.84
CA LEU A 330 19.35 -33.16 -11.58
C LEU A 330 17.96 -33.18 -10.94
N GLN A 331 17.72 -32.33 -9.94
CA GLN A 331 16.41 -32.23 -9.27
C GLN A 331 15.27 -31.76 -10.20
N ASN A 332 15.61 -31.14 -11.34
CA ASN A 332 14.63 -30.60 -12.28
C ASN A 332 14.63 -31.28 -13.66
N ALA A 333 15.47 -32.29 -13.87
CA ALA A 333 15.49 -33.05 -15.11
C ALA A 333 14.14 -33.76 -15.32
N PRO A 334 13.43 -33.52 -16.45
CA PRO A 334 12.12 -34.12 -16.69
C PRO A 334 12.13 -35.65 -16.62
N THR A 335 13.16 -36.28 -17.19
CA THR A 335 13.35 -37.73 -17.22
C THR A 335 13.55 -38.35 -15.84
N LEU A 336 14.11 -37.60 -14.88
CA LEU A 336 14.29 -38.08 -13.51
C LEU A 336 13.02 -37.88 -12.68
N LYS A 337 12.26 -36.81 -12.94
CA LYS A 337 10.98 -36.56 -12.25
C LYS A 337 9.94 -37.64 -12.54
N THR A 338 9.94 -38.20 -13.74
CA THR A 338 9.05 -39.32 -14.11
C THR A 338 9.42 -40.63 -13.42
N LEU A 339 10.66 -40.78 -12.96
CA LEU A 339 11.16 -41.98 -12.27
C LEU A 339 10.98 -41.92 -10.76
N THR A 340 10.72 -40.73 -10.20
CA THR A 340 10.44 -40.56 -8.77
C THR A 340 8.95 -40.70 -8.48
N GLU A 341 8.58 -41.63 -7.60
CA GLU A 341 7.21 -41.74 -7.09
C GLU A 341 6.76 -40.41 -6.48
N HIS A 342 5.58 -39.92 -6.90
CA HIS A 342 4.96 -38.77 -6.28
C HIS A 342 4.68 -39.11 -4.81
N LYS A 343 5.45 -38.52 -3.88
CA LYS A 343 5.14 -38.58 -2.45
C LYS A 343 3.69 -38.15 -2.26
N THR A 344 2.82 -39.09 -1.94
CA THR A 344 1.42 -38.85 -1.59
C THR A 344 1.41 -37.81 -0.48
N LYS A 345 0.76 -36.66 -0.69
CA LYS A 345 0.64 -35.62 0.33
C LYS A 345 0.09 -36.27 1.60
N LYS A 346 0.89 -36.32 2.68
CA LYS A 346 0.41 -36.74 4.00
C LYS A 346 -0.81 -35.85 4.33
N ARG A 347 -2.01 -36.45 4.37
CA ARG A 347 -3.22 -35.79 4.87
C ARG A 347 -2.89 -35.22 6.24
N LYS A 348 -3.03 -33.90 6.42
CA LYS A 348 -3.00 -33.29 7.76
C LYS A 348 -4.10 -33.97 8.58
N LYS A 349 -3.74 -34.59 9.71
CA LYS A 349 -4.71 -35.08 10.69
C LYS A 349 -5.61 -33.88 11.06
N GLN A 350 -6.90 -34.01 10.80
CA GLN A 350 -7.90 -33.16 11.42
C GLN A 350 -7.83 -33.45 12.92
N ASN A 351 -7.44 -32.47 13.73
CA ASN A 351 -7.66 -32.53 15.16
C ASN A 351 -9.17 -32.44 15.36
N LYS A 352 -9.74 -33.46 16.00
CA LYS A 352 -11.11 -33.48 16.49
C LYS A 352 -11.23 -32.56 17.71
#